data_AF-A0A7K2BYL8-F1
#
_entry.id   AF-A0A7K2BYL8-F1
#
_cell.length_a   1.000
_cell.length_b   1.000
_cell.length_c   1.000
_cell.angle_alpha   90.00
_cell.angle_beta   90.00
_cell.angle_gamma   90.00
#
_symmetry.space_group_name_H-M   'P 1'
#
loop_
_entity.id
_entity.type
_entity.pdbx_description
1 polymer ?
#
loop_
_entity_poly.entity_id
_entity_poly.type
_entity_poly.pdbx_seq_one_letter_code
_entity_poly.pdbx_strand_id
1 'polypeptide(L)'
;MIDTSKPIPLGVFKKPIARMWEISGEKLTAIEERLAQSGDEALVYTRKGRYTSRGWTDWTRGFQVGSMLLQAEAEDSSYFFQWGRENTIERIQHHLTHFGVHDHGFTATSTYGALLRLMDEHFIEYNEWERTCYVQALLTSGSVQAHRWTELGGGYGFIHSFNGPHSLFADTIRSLRALAIAYLLGGVLRGEQDQEYCLLDRLVTHARTTCKYIVFCGEGEKTDGYDVRGRVAHEAIFNVRTGTYRCPSTQQGYSPFSTWTRGLAWIILGCAEILEFLNMLPKGVTRPYREAVAEIKQALLDAADYYIESTPKCGVPYWDTGAPGLKELNNWSEREADPFNDKEPVDSSAAAIAAQGLMRLGKIIGKHGEKYTIAGRKIALTLLDEPYLSLDPAHEGLLLHSVYHWPRRWDYVLEGAKIPYGESVMWGDYHLRELALYLLRLSPKRSYYRFANFHWKVSVA
;
A
#
# COMPACT_ATOMS: atom_id res chain seq x y z
N MET A 1 21.71 1.76 6.52
CA MET A 1 21.42 2.13 5.12
C MET A 1 21.46 0.91 4.23
N ILE A 2 20.46 0.80 3.36
CA ILE A 2 20.38 -0.25 2.34
C ILE A 2 21.59 -0.17 1.42
N ASP A 3 22.24 -1.30 1.16
CA ASP A 3 23.35 -1.37 0.20
C ASP A 3 22.80 -1.29 -1.24
N THR A 4 23.10 -0.17 -1.89
CA THR A 4 22.71 0.10 -3.29
C THR A 4 23.90 0.08 -4.26
N SER A 5 25.06 -0.41 -3.82
CA SER A 5 26.31 -0.39 -4.60
C SER A 5 26.34 -1.40 -5.76
N LYS A 6 25.57 -2.48 -5.67
CA LYS A 6 25.59 -3.59 -6.65
C LYS A 6 24.24 -3.76 -7.32
N PRO A 7 24.18 -3.67 -8.66
CA PRO A 7 22.97 -3.99 -9.41
C PRO A 7 22.52 -5.42 -9.19
N ILE A 8 21.20 -5.62 -9.06
CA ILE A 8 20.57 -6.93 -8.95
C ILE A 8 19.80 -7.20 -10.26
N PRO A 9 20.24 -8.13 -11.12
CA PRO A 9 19.59 -8.38 -12.41
C PRO A 9 18.29 -9.16 -12.24
N LEU A 10 17.27 -8.92 -13.08
CA LEU A 10 15.95 -9.56 -12.95
C LEU A 10 16.00 -11.10 -12.98
N GLY A 11 16.99 -11.70 -13.65
CA GLY A 11 17.12 -13.15 -13.77
C GLY A 11 17.27 -13.89 -12.43
N VAL A 12 17.77 -13.24 -11.38
CA VAL A 12 17.97 -13.87 -10.06
C VAL A 12 16.65 -14.21 -9.37
N PHE A 13 15.56 -13.51 -9.71
CA PHE A 13 14.26 -13.68 -9.06
C PHE A 13 13.47 -14.87 -9.59
N LYS A 14 13.89 -15.49 -10.71
CA LYS A 14 13.10 -16.56 -11.36
C LYS A 14 12.79 -17.72 -10.41
N LYS A 15 13.79 -18.24 -9.69
CA LYS A 15 13.60 -19.36 -8.76
C LYS A 15 12.90 -18.93 -7.46
N PRO A 16 13.33 -17.84 -6.77
CA PRO A 16 12.66 -17.40 -5.55
C PRO A 16 11.18 -17.06 -5.75
N ILE A 17 10.81 -16.41 -6.86
CA ILE A 17 9.41 -16.09 -7.17
C ILE A 17 8.59 -17.37 -7.43
N ALA A 18 9.12 -18.33 -8.18
CA ALA A 18 8.42 -19.58 -8.44
C ALA A 18 8.13 -20.35 -7.14
N ARG A 19 9.13 -20.46 -6.26
CA ARG A 19 8.99 -21.06 -4.92
C ARG A 19 7.94 -20.32 -4.08
N MET A 20 7.97 -18.98 -4.07
CA MET A 20 7.02 -18.18 -3.30
C MET A 20 5.57 -18.39 -3.79
N TRP A 21 5.34 -18.47 -5.11
CA TRP A 21 4.00 -18.71 -5.66
C TRP A 21 3.44 -20.10 -5.32
N GLU A 22 4.29 -21.14 -5.36
CA GLU A 22 3.92 -22.50 -4.92
C GLU A 22 3.44 -22.50 -3.47
N ILE A 23 4.25 -21.95 -2.56
CA ILE A 23 3.91 -21.83 -1.14
C ILE A 23 2.67 -20.95 -0.92
N SER A 24 2.54 -19.87 -1.69
CA SER A 24 1.40 -18.97 -1.63
C SER A 24 0.09 -19.69 -1.99
N GLY A 25 0.11 -20.55 -3.01
CA GLY A 25 -1.04 -21.35 -3.42
C GLY A 25 -1.48 -22.31 -2.31
N GLU A 26 -0.55 -23.05 -1.74
CA GLU A 26 -0.82 -23.98 -0.62
C GLU A 26 -1.46 -23.26 0.58
N LYS A 27 -0.91 -22.11 0.97
CA LYS A 27 -1.43 -21.31 2.10
C LYS A 27 -2.81 -20.73 1.82
N LEU A 28 -3.06 -20.20 0.61
CA LEU A 28 -4.38 -19.68 0.23
C LEU A 28 -5.46 -20.79 0.27
N THR A 29 -5.14 -21.97 -0.28
CA THR A 29 -6.04 -23.12 -0.23
C THR A 29 -6.34 -23.53 1.21
N ALA A 30 -5.32 -23.68 2.06
CA ALA A 30 -5.52 -24.06 3.46
C ALA A 30 -6.36 -23.05 4.25
N ILE A 31 -6.16 -21.74 4.02
CA ILE A 31 -6.95 -20.67 4.65
C ILE A 31 -8.43 -20.77 4.28
N GLU A 32 -8.75 -20.86 2.99
CA GLU A 32 -10.14 -20.87 2.54
C GLU A 32 -10.85 -22.19 2.90
N GLU A 33 -10.16 -23.34 2.85
CA GLU A 33 -10.70 -24.62 3.34
C GLU A 33 -11.06 -24.56 4.82
N ARG A 34 -10.24 -23.87 5.63
CA ARG A 34 -10.55 -23.64 7.05
C ARG A 34 -11.75 -22.71 7.21
N LEU A 35 -11.77 -21.58 6.50
CA LEU A 35 -12.86 -20.61 6.61
C LEU A 35 -14.22 -21.19 6.19
N ALA A 36 -14.23 -22.08 5.18
CA ALA A 36 -15.43 -22.83 4.81
C ALA A 36 -16.00 -23.69 5.96
N GLN A 37 -15.16 -24.10 6.92
CA GLN A 37 -15.57 -24.92 8.08
C GLN A 37 -15.86 -24.08 9.34
N SER A 38 -15.10 -23.01 9.57
CA SER A 38 -15.16 -22.23 10.81
C SER A 38 -16.07 -21.01 10.77
N GLY A 39 -16.56 -20.63 9.58
CA GLY A 39 -17.32 -19.41 9.38
C GLY A 39 -16.47 -18.27 8.82
N ASP A 40 -17.15 -17.23 8.37
CA ASP A 40 -16.56 -16.13 7.62
C ASP A 40 -16.01 -15.04 8.54
N GLU A 41 -14.69 -14.85 8.53
CA GLU A 41 -13.99 -13.88 9.36
C GLU A 41 -13.03 -13.00 8.54
N ALA A 42 -12.97 -11.71 8.88
CA ALA A 42 -12.02 -10.77 8.32
C ALA A 42 -10.60 -11.06 8.82
N LEU A 43 -9.73 -11.60 7.97
CA LEU A 43 -8.37 -11.98 8.37
C LEU A 43 -7.44 -10.76 8.43
N VAL A 44 -6.85 -10.49 9.60
CA VAL A 44 -6.03 -9.29 9.83
C VAL A 44 -4.55 -9.63 10.04
N TYR A 45 -4.25 -10.43 11.06
CA TYR A 45 -2.89 -10.83 11.45
C TYR A 45 -2.90 -12.25 12.02
N THR A 46 -1.76 -12.93 11.96
CA THR A 46 -1.64 -14.28 12.52
C THR A 46 -1.33 -14.23 14.02
N ARG A 47 -1.79 -15.25 14.75
CA ARG A 47 -1.41 -15.55 16.12
C ARG A 47 -1.12 -17.05 16.19
N LYS A 48 0.10 -17.41 16.62
CA LYS A 48 0.59 -18.79 16.56
C LYS A 48 0.43 -19.38 15.14
N GLY A 49 0.75 -18.56 14.14
CA GLY A 49 0.68 -18.93 12.73
C GLY A 49 -0.71 -19.10 12.13
N ARG A 50 -1.79 -18.76 12.83
CA ARG A 50 -3.16 -18.77 12.25
C ARG A 50 -3.74 -17.37 12.17
N TYR A 51 -4.32 -17.00 11.04
CA TYR A 51 -4.98 -15.71 10.88
C TYR A 51 -6.20 -15.58 11.79
N THR A 52 -6.31 -14.42 12.42
CA THR A 52 -7.40 -14.06 13.32
C THR A 52 -8.05 -12.75 12.88
N SER A 53 -9.30 -12.57 13.28
CA SER A 53 -10.04 -11.33 13.08
C SER A 53 -9.83 -10.30 14.19
N ARG A 54 -10.23 -9.06 13.89
CA ARG A 54 -10.25 -7.96 14.86
C ARG A 54 -11.56 -7.20 14.69
N GLY A 55 -12.56 -7.56 15.51
CA GLY A 55 -13.98 -7.32 15.24
C GLY A 55 -14.48 -5.90 14.93
N TRP A 56 -13.70 -4.83 15.09
CA TRP A 56 -14.10 -3.49 14.65
C TRP A 56 -13.64 -3.16 13.22
N THR A 57 -12.82 -4.01 12.59
CA THR A 57 -12.12 -3.66 11.36
C THR A 57 -12.14 -4.81 10.34
N ASP A 58 -12.46 -4.47 9.09
CA ASP A 58 -12.59 -5.40 7.95
C ASP A 58 -11.91 -4.84 6.66
N TRP A 59 -11.15 -3.74 6.78
CA TRP A 59 -10.46 -3.11 5.64
C TRP A 59 -9.45 -4.05 4.94
N THR A 60 -9.01 -5.13 5.61
CA THR A 60 -8.07 -6.11 5.06
C THR A 60 -8.71 -7.14 4.13
N ARG A 61 -10.05 -7.20 4.06
CA ARG A 61 -10.77 -8.17 3.21
C ARG A 61 -10.37 -8.09 1.75
N GLY A 62 -10.15 -6.87 1.26
CA GLY A 62 -9.67 -6.63 -0.09
C GLY A 62 -8.35 -7.32 -0.42
N PHE A 63 -7.46 -7.40 0.56
CA PHE A 63 -6.16 -8.06 0.42
C PHE A 63 -6.27 -9.58 0.43
N GLN A 64 -7.15 -10.14 1.27
CA GLN A 64 -7.44 -11.58 1.25
C GLN A 64 -7.98 -11.98 -0.13
N VAL A 65 -9.07 -11.34 -0.58
CA VAL A 65 -9.71 -11.68 -1.85
C VAL A 65 -8.81 -11.35 -3.04
N GLY A 66 -8.16 -10.19 -3.01
CA GLY A 66 -7.21 -9.77 -4.04
C GLY A 66 -5.99 -10.68 -4.17
N SER A 67 -5.57 -11.35 -3.09
CA SER A 67 -4.45 -12.32 -3.14
C SER A 67 -4.76 -13.51 -4.03
N MET A 68 -6.01 -13.99 -4.04
CA MET A 68 -6.44 -15.06 -4.95
C MET A 68 -6.37 -14.63 -6.41
N LEU A 69 -6.74 -13.38 -6.73
CA LEU A 69 -6.65 -12.84 -8.09
C LEU A 69 -5.19 -12.66 -8.55
N LEU A 70 -4.30 -12.25 -7.64
CA LEU A 70 -2.86 -12.18 -7.93
C LEU A 70 -2.26 -13.58 -8.16
N GLN A 71 -2.64 -14.57 -7.36
CA GLN A 71 -2.25 -15.97 -7.53
C GLN A 71 -2.71 -16.50 -8.90
N ALA A 72 -3.97 -16.24 -9.24
CA ALA A 72 -4.55 -16.65 -10.52
C ALA A 72 -3.74 -16.12 -11.72
N GLU A 73 -3.41 -14.83 -11.72
CA GLU A 73 -2.60 -14.22 -12.80
C GLU A 73 -1.17 -14.77 -12.87
N ALA A 74 -0.55 -15.01 -11.71
CA ALA A 74 0.83 -15.46 -11.67
C ALA A 74 1.01 -16.89 -12.20
N GLU A 75 0.05 -17.77 -11.92
CA GLU A 75 0.10 -19.20 -12.22
C GLU A 75 -0.80 -19.64 -13.37
N ASP A 76 -1.56 -18.73 -13.97
CA ASP A 76 -2.58 -19.06 -14.98
C ASP A 76 -3.63 -20.04 -14.44
N SER A 77 -4.07 -19.81 -13.20
CA SER A 77 -4.94 -20.73 -12.44
C SER A 77 -6.40 -20.33 -12.50
N SER A 78 -7.22 -21.11 -13.22
CA SER A 78 -8.67 -20.96 -13.26
C SER A 78 -9.33 -21.22 -11.90
N TYR A 79 -8.73 -22.07 -11.07
CA TYR A 79 -9.21 -22.37 -9.71
C TYR A 79 -9.16 -21.13 -8.81
N PHE A 80 -8.00 -20.48 -8.70
CA PHE A 80 -7.88 -19.25 -7.91
C PHE A 80 -8.67 -18.09 -8.52
N PHE A 81 -8.80 -18.04 -9.84
CA PHE A 81 -9.63 -17.04 -10.50
C PHE A 81 -11.11 -17.17 -10.10
N GLN A 82 -11.67 -18.39 -10.16
CA GLN A 82 -13.07 -18.64 -9.80
C GLN A 82 -13.35 -18.18 -8.36
N TRP A 83 -12.50 -18.59 -7.42
CA TRP A 83 -12.62 -18.17 -6.02
C TRP A 83 -12.46 -16.67 -5.82
N GLY A 84 -11.43 -16.06 -6.41
CA GLY A 84 -11.22 -14.62 -6.30
C GLY A 84 -12.41 -13.82 -6.84
N ARG A 85 -13.02 -14.29 -7.95
CA ARG A 85 -14.21 -13.70 -8.55
C ARG A 85 -15.44 -13.81 -7.65
N GLU A 86 -15.77 -15.03 -7.20
CA GLU A 86 -16.93 -15.28 -6.33
C GLU A 86 -16.84 -14.49 -5.03
N ASN A 87 -15.69 -14.56 -4.36
CA ASN A 87 -15.45 -13.84 -3.11
C ASN A 87 -15.45 -12.31 -3.28
N THR A 88 -15.07 -11.80 -4.45
CA THR A 88 -15.21 -10.36 -4.74
C THR A 88 -16.68 -9.96 -4.72
N ILE A 89 -17.56 -10.74 -5.33
CA ILE A 89 -18.99 -10.45 -5.36
C ILE A 89 -19.62 -10.64 -3.98
N GLU A 90 -19.29 -11.70 -3.26
CA GLU A 90 -19.98 -12.04 -2.01
C GLU A 90 -19.47 -11.24 -0.80
N ARG A 91 -18.16 -10.97 -0.73
CA ARG A 91 -17.51 -10.47 0.50
C ARG A 91 -17.09 -9.00 0.45
N ILE A 92 -17.17 -8.32 -0.69
CA ILE A 92 -16.69 -6.92 -0.83
C ILE A 92 -17.83 -5.91 -0.98
N GLN A 93 -19.05 -6.35 -1.31
CA GLN A 93 -20.18 -5.45 -1.61
C GLN A 93 -20.47 -4.42 -0.52
N HIS A 94 -20.43 -4.81 0.77
CA HIS A 94 -20.70 -3.88 1.87
C HIS A 94 -19.63 -2.80 2.04
N HIS A 95 -18.44 -3.00 1.49
CA HIS A 95 -17.39 -1.97 1.47
C HIS A 95 -17.64 -0.88 0.44
N LEU A 96 -18.39 -1.16 -0.64
CA LEU A 96 -18.58 -0.23 -1.75
C LEU A 96 -19.28 1.06 -1.32
N THR A 97 -20.16 0.96 -0.32
CA THR A 97 -20.96 2.06 0.23
C THR A 97 -20.56 2.43 1.66
N HIS A 98 -19.36 2.04 2.10
CA HIS A 98 -18.91 2.35 3.46
C HIS A 98 -18.40 3.78 3.60
N PHE A 99 -19.30 4.73 3.87
CA PHE A 99 -18.99 6.15 4.07
C PHE A 99 -18.14 6.48 5.31
N GLY A 100 -17.75 5.50 6.13
CA GLY A 100 -17.07 5.73 7.41
C GLY A 100 -15.55 5.61 7.35
N VAL A 101 -15.00 5.09 6.25
CA VAL A 101 -13.57 4.77 6.11
C VAL A 101 -13.01 5.28 4.78
N HIS A 102 -11.69 5.40 4.69
CA HIS A 102 -10.98 5.87 3.50
C HIS A 102 -10.32 4.75 2.69
N ASP A 103 -10.63 3.49 3.01
CA ASP A 103 -9.90 2.29 2.56
C ASP A 103 -10.43 1.66 1.25
N HIS A 104 -11.23 2.38 0.45
CA HIS A 104 -11.84 1.80 -0.76
C HIS A 104 -10.82 1.35 -1.82
N GLY A 105 -9.64 2.00 -1.89
CA GLY A 105 -8.55 1.56 -2.76
C GLY A 105 -7.79 0.32 -2.26
N PHE A 106 -7.98 -0.07 -0.99
CA PHE A 106 -7.50 -1.34 -0.45
C PHE A 106 -8.51 -2.47 -0.69
N THR A 107 -9.81 -2.15 -0.67
CA THR A 107 -10.89 -3.11 -0.91
C THR A 107 -11.25 -3.20 -2.39
N ALA A 108 -12.07 -2.28 -2.90
CA ALA A 108 -12.65 -2.34 -4.23
C ALA A 108 -11.60 -2.35 -5.36
N THR A 109 -10.51 -1.58 -5.24
CA THR A 109 -9.46 -1.59 -6.27
C THR A 109 -8.68 -2.91 -6.30
N SER A 110 -8.40 -3.51 -5.14
CA SER A 110 -7.65 -4.77 -5.05
C SER A 110 -8.46 -5.98 -5.54
N THR A 111 -9.78 -5.84 -5.66
CA THR A 111 -10.70 -6.91 -6.07
C THR A 111 -11.39 -6.59 -7.40
N TYR A 112 -12.45 -5.78 -7.41
CA TYR A 112 -13.16 -5.35 -8.62
C TYR A 112 -12.22 -4.68 -9.64
N GLY A 113 -11.27 -3.87 -9.17
CA GLY A 113 -10.26 -3.25 -10.03
C GLY A 113 -9.32 -4.27 -10.67
N ALA A 114 -8.93 -5.31 -9.92
CA ALA A 114 -8.14 -6.41 -10.46
C ALA A 114 -8.93 -7.22 -11.48
N LEU A 115 -10.20 -7.56 -11.22
CA LEU A 115 -11.06 -8.28 -12.16
C LEU A 115 -11.26 -7.51 -13.48
N LEU A 116 -11.52 -6.21 -13.41
CA LEU A 116 -11.65 -5.36 -14.59
C LEU A 116 -10.34 -5.31 -15.39
N ARG A 117 -9.20 -5.18 -14.71
CA ARG A 117 -7.89 -5.23 -15.36
C ARG A 117 -7.64 -6.58 -16.05
N LEU A 118 -7.91 -7.70 -15.37
CA LEU A 118 -7.72 -9.02 -15.96
C LEU A 118 -8.59 -9.22 -17.21
N MET A 119 -9.81 -8.69 -17.21
CA MET A 119 -10.70 -8.73 -18.39
C MET A 119 -10.15 -7.90 -19.55
N ASP A 120 -9.72 -6.67 -19.29
CA ASP A 120 -9.23 -5.77 -20.33
C ASP A 120 -7.81 -6.14 -20.81
N GLU A 121 -7.02 -6.84 -20.01
CA GLU A 121 -5.76 -7.46 -20.43
C GLU A 121 -5.95 -8.79 -21.17
N HIS A 122 -7.19 -9.22 -21.41
CA HIS A 122 -7.56 -10.48 -22.05
C HIS A 122 -7.04 -11.73 -21.33
N PHE A 123 -6.78 -11.61 -20.03
CA PHE A 123 -6.42 -12.76 -19.18
C PHE A 123 -7.66 -13.61 -18.90
N ILE A 124 -8.83 -12.99 -18.78
CA ILE A 124 -10.12 -13.68 -18.70
C ILE A 124 -11.02 -13.29 -19.88
N GLU A 125 -12.02 -14.14 -20.15
CA GLU A 125 -12.99 -13.88 -21.20
C GLU A 125 -13.78 -12.60 -20.91
N TYR A 126 -14.05 -11.82 -21.96
CA TYR A 126 -14.90 -10.65 -21.84
C TYR A 126 -16.34 -11.06 -21.54
N ASN A 127 -16.92 -10.49 -20.48
CA ASN A 127 -18.33 -10.63 -20.15
C ASN A 127 -18.93 -9.26 -19.85
N GLU A 128 -19.95 -8.88 -20.61
CA GLU A 128 -20.57 -7.54 -20.53
C GLU A 128 -21.23 -7.26 -19.17
N TRP A 129 -21.90 -8.27 -18.60
CA TRP A 129 -22.58 -8.13 -17.30
C TRP A 129 -21.59 -8.02 -16.16
N GLU A 130 -20.57 -8.88 -16.13
CA GLU A 130 -19.49 -8.81 -15.15
C GLU A 130 -18.77 -7.47 -15.24
N ARG A 131 -18.40 -7.02 -16.45
CA ARG A 131 -17.77 -5.72 -16.66
C ARG A 131 -18.63 -4.59 -16.13
N THR A 132 -19.93 -4.61 -16.41
CA THR A 132 -20.89 -3.61 -15.91
C THR A 132 -20.91 -3.61 -14.38
N CYS A 133 -20.97 -4.77 -13.75
CA CYS A 133 -20.89 -4.90 -12.29
C CYS A 133 -19.60 -4.29 -11.73
N TYR A 134 -18.45 -4.63 -12.31
CA TYR A 134 -17.14 -4.15 -11.83
C TYR A 134 -17.01 -2.63 -11.97
N VAL A 135 -17.43 -2.09 -13.12
CA VAL A 135 -17.42 -0.64 -13.37
C VAL A 135 -18.33 0.09 -12.39
N GLN A 136 -19.56 -0.40 -12.16
CA GLN A 136 -20.46 0.22 -11.18
C GLN A 136 -19.86 0.20 -9.77
N ALA A 137 -19.31 -0.92 -9.33
CA ALA A 137 -18.66 -1.04 -8.02
C ALA A 137 -17.50 -0.03 -7.84
N LEU A 138 -16.68 0.13 -8.89
CA LEU A 138 -15.54 1.05 -8.89
C LEU A 138 -15.97 2.53 -8.93
N LEU A 139 -16.99 2.87 -9.73
CA LEU A 139 -17.59 4.20 -9.76
C LEU A 139 -18.21 4.58 -8.40
N THR A 140 -18.96 3.67 -7.78
CA THR A 140 -19.52 3.84 -6.44
C THR A 140 -18.42 4.07 -5.42
N SER A 141 -17.43 3.16 -5.33
CA SER A 141 -16.34 3.28 -4.35
C SER A 141 -15.51 4.55 -4.51
N GLY A 142 -15.14 4.93 -5.74
CA GLY A 142 -14.39 6.15 -5.99
C GLY A 142 -15.17 7.40 -5.56
N SER A 143 -16.49 7.41 -5.78
CA SER A 143 -17.38 8.52 -5.40
C SER A 143 -17.58 8.59 -3.88
N VAL A 144 -17.81 7.46 -3.22
CA VAL A 144 -17.98 7.36 -1.76
C VAL A 144 -16.72 7.82 -1.03
N GLN A 145 -15.54 7.34 -1.47
CA GLN A 145 -14.28 7.79 -0.89
C GLN A 145 -14.04 9.29 -1.13
N ALA A 146 -14.30 9.79 -2.35
CA ALA A 146 -14.14 11.20 -2.68
C ALA A 146 -15.11 12.13 -1.92
N HIS A 147 -16.28 11.62 -1.51
CA HIS A 147 -17.27 12.37 -0.74
C HIS A 147 -16.79 12.69 0.68
N ARG A 148 -15.86 11.91 1.24
CA ARG A 148 -15.29 12.13 2.58
C ARG A 148 -14.30 13.29 2.60
N TRP A 149 -14.70 14.47 2.18
CA TRP A 149 -13.80 15.61 1.94
C TRP A 149 -13.73 16.60 3.10
N THR A 150 -12.52 17.06 3.39
CA THR A 150 -12.24 18.23 4.23
C THR A 150 -11.54 19.29 3.39
N GLU A 151 -12.18 20.45 3.24
CA GLU A 151 -11.63 21.61 2.53
C GLU A 151 -10.72 22.43 3.45
N LEU A 152 -9.55 22.82 2.95
CA LEU A 152 -8.61 23.69 3.67
C LEU A 152 -8.47 25.07 3.04
N GLY A 153 -8.97 25.26 1.80
CA GLY A 153 -8.77 26.48 1.03
C GLY A 153 -7.37 26.58 0.43
N GLY A 154 -7.14 27.59 -0.41
CA GLY A 154 -5.85 27.82 -1.06
C GLY A 154 -5.39 26.70 -2.00
N GLY A 155 -6.33 25.88 -2.52
CA GLY A 155 -6.03 24.71 -3.34
C GLY A 155 -5.55 23.49 -2.54
N TYR A 156 -5.88 23.42 -1.25
CA TYR A 156 -5.60 22.28 -0.38
C TYR A 156 -6.89 21.70 0.20
N GLY A 157 -6.86 20.41 0.45
CA GLY A 157 -7.96 19.65 1.02
C GLY A 157 -7.66 18.16 0.94
N PHE A 158 -8.42 17.36 1.67
CA PHE A 158 -8.13 15.94 1.78
C PHE A 158 -9.36 15.09 2.05
N ILE A 159 -9.31 13.83 1.60
CA ILE A 159 -10.16 12.76 2.08
C ILE A 159 -9.81 12.45 3.54
N HIS A 160 -10.75 12.68 4.46
CA HIS A 160 -10.52 12.51 5.90
C HIS A 160 -10.68 11.06 6.35
N SER A 161 -9.88 10.69 7.35
CA SER A 161 -9.79 9.32 7.84
C SER A 161 -10.99 8.90 8.69
N PHE A 162 -11.06 7.63 9.09
CA PHE A 162 -12.04 7.15 10.07
C PHE A 162 -12.03 7.92 11.40
N ASN A 163 -10.92 8.60 11.73
CA ASN A 163 -10.81 9.42 12.95
C ASN A 163 -11.67 10.70 12.87
N GLY A 164 -12.03 11.14 11.66
CA GLY A 164 -13.00 12.19 11.41
C GLY A 164 -12.46 13.37 10.60
N PRO A 165 -13.28 14.41 10.35
CA PRO A 165 -12.99 15.48 9.40
C PRO A 165 -11.69 16.28 9.65
N HIS A 166 -11.15 16.22 10.86
CA HIS A 166 -9.92 16.92 11.24
C HIS A 166 -8.64 16.15 10.88
N SER A 167 -8.76 14.91 10.43
CA SER A 167 -7.67 13.94 10.40
C SER A 167 -7.30 13.51 8.98
N LEU A 168 -6.06 13.79 8.60
CA LEU A 168 -5.41 13.32 7.38
C LEU A 168 -4.43 12.19 7.73
N PHE A 169 -4.71 10.97 7.26
CA PHE A 169 -3.80 9.82 7.44
C PHE A 169 -2.88 9.61 6.23
N ALA A 170 -1.68 9.10 6.50
CA ALA A 170 -0.67 8.80 5.49
C ALA A 170 -1.10 7.71 4.50
N ASP A 171 -1.88 6.71 4.93
CA ASP A 171 -2.28 5.56 4.12
C ASP A 171 -3.32 5.90 3.03
N THR A 172 -4.12 6.96 3.22
CA THR A 172 -5.11 7.41 2.23
C THR A 172 -4.50 7.68 0.86
N ILE A 173 -3.23 8.11 0.80
CA ILE A 173 -2.48 8.30 -0.44
C ILE A 173 -2.49 7.05 -1.32
N ARG A 174 -2.39 5.87 -0.71
CA ARG A 174 -2.34 4.58 -1.38
C ARG A 174 -3.72 4.07 -1.77
N SER A 175 -4.75 4.56 -1.08
CA SER A 175 -6.15 4.30 -1.38
C SER A 175 -6.70 5.19 -2.52
N LEU A 176 -6.00 6.27 -2.89
CA LEU A 176 -6.40 7.19 -4.00
C LEU A 176 -6.56 6.51 -5.36
N ARG A 177 -6.06 5.27 -5.53
CA ARG A 177 -6.30 4.47 -6.74
C ARG A 177 -7.78 4.30 -7.04
N ALA A 178 -8.66 4.29 -6.03
CA ALA A 178 -10.11 4.23 -6.25
C ALA A 178 -10.61 5.44 -7.04
N LEU A 179 -10.15 6.65 -6.71
CA LEU A 179 -10.50 7.88 -7.44
C LEU A 179 -9.89 7.89 -8.83
N ALA A 180 -8.63 7.42 -8.98
CA ALA A 180 -7.97 7.34 -10.28
C ALA A 180 -8.75 6.43 -11.25
N ILE A 181 -9.14 5.24 -10.78
CA ILE A 181 -9.90 4.28 -11.58
C ILE A 181 -11.29 4.83 -11.91
N ALA A 182 -12.01 5.37 -10.92
CA ALA A 182 -13.34 5.93 -11.16
C ALA A 182 -13.29 7.11 -12.15
N TYR A 183 -12.27 7.97 -12.07
CA TYR A 183 -12.04 9.04 -13.04
C TYR A 183 -11.85 8.50 -14.46
N LEU A 184 -11.00 7.49 -14.64
CA LEU A 184 -10.78 6.85 -15.96
C LEU A 184 -12.06 6.23 -16.52
N LEU A 185 -12.94 5.72 -15.65
CA LEU A 185 -14.23 5.15 -16.04
C LEU A 185 -15.30 6.22 -16.34
N GLY A 186 -14.96 7.52 -16.28
CA GLY A 186 -15.89 8.62 -16.54
C GLY A 186 -16.75 9.00 -15.33
N GLY A 187 -16.35 8.59 -14.12
CA GLY A 187 -17.04 8.90 -12.89
C GLY A 187 -16.99 10.38 -12.54
N VAL A 188 -18.13 10.90 -12.08
CA VAL A 188 -18.28 12.26 -11.56
C VAL A 188 -18.93 12.17 -10.20
N LEU A 189 -18.33 12.82 -9.20
CA LEU A 189 -18.97 12.98 -7.90
C LEU A 189 -19.95 14.16 -7.99
N ARG A 190 -21.23 13.92 -7.69
CA ARG A 190 -22.25 14.96 -7.58
C ARG A 190 -22.59 15.21 -6.11
N GLY A 191 -22.54 16.47 -5.70
CA GLY A 191 -22.95 16.91 -4.37
C GLY A 191 -24.28 17.67 -4.39
N GLU A 192 -24.48 18.48 -3.36
CA GLU A 192 -25.67 19.33 -3.23
C GLU A 192 -25.82 20.28 -4.43
N GLN A 193 -27.08 20.54 -4.81
CA GLN A 193 -27.43 21.41 -5.95
C GLN A 193 -26.78 20.96 -7.27
N ASP A 194 -26.60 19.65 -7.44
CA ASP A 194 -25.95 19.03 -8.60
C ASP A 194 -24.51 19.53 -8.85
N GLN A 195 -23.83 20.06 -7.82
CA GLN A 195 -22.45 20.48 -7.96
C GLN A 195 -21.56 19.29 -8.31
N GLU A 196 -20.88 19.38 -9.45
CA GLU A 196 -19.94 18.37 -9.90
C GLU A 196 -18.55 18.59 -9.32
N TYR A 197 -17.95 17.53 -8.82
CA TYR A 197 -16.58 17.49 -8.30
C TYR A 197 -15.75 16.53 -9.15
N CYS A 198 -14.67 17.05 -9.72
CA CYS A 198 -13.73 16.25 -10.50
C CYS A 198 -12.95 15.30 -9.58
N LEU A 199 -13.03 13.99 -9.85
CA LEU A 199 -12.32 12.97 -9.08
C LEU A 199 -10.79 13.10 -9.22
N LEU A 200 -10.29 13.48 -10.41
CA LEU A 200 -8.87 13.76 -10.61
C LEU A 200 -8.40 14.95 -9.77
N ASP A 201 -9.21 16.01 -9.69
CA ASP A 201 -8.89 17.19 -8.89
C ASP A 201 -8.83 16.87 -7.39
N ARG A 202 -9.81 16.11 -6.87
CA ARG A 202 -9.82 15.60 -5.50
C ARG A 202 -8.59 14.73 -5.22
N LEU A 203 -8.23 13.83 -6.14
CA LEU A 203 -7.06 12.97 -6.05
C LEU A 203 -5.77 13.79 -5.95
N VAL A 204 -5.54 14.71 -6.88
CA VAL A 204 -4.31 15.51 -6.92
C VAL A 204 -4.23 16.44 -5.70
N THR A 205 -5.35 17.06 -5.32
CA THR A 205 -5.43 17.95 -4.16
C THR A 205 -5.14 17.21 -2.86
N HIS A 206 -5.70 16.01 -2.66
CA HIS A 206 -5.36 15.16 -1.51
C HIS A 206 -3.88 14.77 -1.52
N ALA A 207 -3.35 14.33 -2.66
CA ALA A 207 -1.97 13.89 -2.77
C ALA A 207 -0.99 15.03 -2.44
N ARG A 208 -1.24 16.22 -2.98
CA ARG A 208 -0.48 17.43 -2.69
C ARG A 208 -0.55 17.81 -1.21
N THR A 209 -1.75 17.80 -0.64
CA THR A 209 -1.98 18.11 0.79
C THR A 209 -1.25 17.11 1.69
N THR A 210 -1.30 15.82 1.36
CA THR A 210 -0.54 14.77 2.04
C THR A 210 0.95 15.03 1.97
N CYS A 211 1.50 15.28 0.78
CA CYS A 211 2.93 15.58 0.64
C CYS A 211 3.35 16.80 1.47
N LYS A 212 2.52 17.86 1.48
CA LYS A 212 2.78 19.06 2.27
C LYS A 212 2.75 18.82 3.77
N TYR A 213 1.77 18.09 4.31
CA TYR A 213 1.56 18.02 5.76
C TYR A 213 2.07 16.74 6.42
N ILE A 214 2.20 15.64 5.67
CA ILE A 214 2.65 14.34 6.17
C ILE A 214 4.14 14.11 5.95
N VAL A 215 4.71 14.56 4.82
CA VAL A 215 6.15 14.41 4.51
C VAL A 215 6.90 15.66 4.93
N PHE A 216 7.98 15.52 5.69
CA PHE A 216 8.73 16.66 6.23
C PHE A 216 10.03 16.81 5.46
N CYS A 217 10.16 17.90 4.71
CA CYS A 217 11.30 18.15 3.82
C CYS A 217 12.47 18.86 4.51
N GLY A 218 12.45 18.98 5.85
CA GLY A 218 13.52 19.58 6.66
C GLY A 218 13.47 21.10 6.79
N GLU A 219 12.56 21.77 6.09
CA GLU A 219 12.32 23.22 6.16
C GLU A 219 10.82 23.50 6.07
N GLY A 220 10.36 24.68 6.52
CA GLY A 220 8.99 25.16 6.36
C GLY A 220 8.19 25.36 7.66
N GLU A 221 7.02 25.97 7.53
CA GLU A 221 6.22 26.50 8.66
C GLU A 221 5.68 25.43 9.62
N LYS A 222 5.58 24.18 9.17
CA LYS A 222 5.09 23.05 9.98
C LYS A 222 6.21 22.23 10.63
N THR A 223 7.47 22.60 10.37
CA THR A 223 8.65 21.82 10.74
C THR A 223 9.09 22.20 12.14
N ASP A 224 9.25 21.21 13.01
CA ASP A 224 9.80 21.36 14.35
C ASP A 224 11.34 21.20 14.32
N GLY A 225 12.04 21.71 15.34
CA GLY A 225 13.50 21.66 15.43
C GLY A 225 14.12 20.26 15.51
N TYR A 226 13.31 19.21 15.61
CA TYR A 226 13.72 17.81 15.65
C TYR A 226 13.52 17.08 14.32
N ASP A 227 12.98 17.78 13.31
CA ASP A 227 12.59 17.16 12.05
C ASP A 227 13.78 16.93 11.13
N VAL A 228 13.69 15.81 10.39
CA VAL A 228 14.68 15.40 9.41
C VAL A 228 14.01 15.21 8.05
N ARG A 229 14.74 15.56 6.99
CA ARG A 229 14.23 15.47 5.60
C ARG A 229 13.76 14.06 5.28
N GLY A 230 12.57 13.95 4.69
CA GLY A 230 11.96 12.71 4.24
C GLY A 230 11.24 11.90 5.32
N ARG A 231 11.33 12.30 6.60
CA ARG A 231 10.56 11.65 7.66
C ARG A 231 9.05 11.86 7.42
N VAL A 232 8.25 10.89 7.83
CA VAL A 232 6.80 10.85 7.60
C VAL A 232 6.06 10.79 8.93
N ALA A 233 5.11 11.71 9.14
CA ALA A 233 4.14 11.57 10.22
C ALA A 233 3.07 10.55 9.83
N HIS A 234 2.47 9.86 10.79
CA HIS A 234 1.36 8.94 10.47
C HIS A 234 0.07 9.72 10.16
N GLU A 235 -0.19 10.77 10.92
CA GLU A 235 -1.42 11.56 10.84
C GLU A 235 -1.10 13.05 10.97
N ALA A 236 -1.86 13.89 10.27
CA ALA A 236 -1.85 15.34 10.41
C ALA A 236 -3.24 15.83 10.87
N ILE A 237 -3.24 16.69 11.90
CA ILE A 237 -4.45 17.20 12.54
C ILE A 237 -4.70 18.66 12.13
N PHE A 238 -5.95 18.97 11.80
CA PHE A 238 -6.37 20.30 11.36
C PHE A 238 -7.55 20.81 12.20
N ASN A 239 -7.62 22.13 12.39
CA ASN A 239 -8.87 22.75 12.85
C ASN A 239 -9.80 22.94 11.65
N VAL A 240 -10.88 22.15 11.62
CA VAL A 240 -11.84 22.10 10.51
C VAL A 240 -12.65 23.38 10.31
N ARG A 241 -12.72 24.28 11.30
CA ARG A 241 -13.38 25.58 11.12
C ARG A 241 -12.50 26.56 10.36
N THR A 242 -11.19 26.47 10.54
CA THR A 242 -10.21 27.46 10.05
C THR A 242 -9.32 26.94 8.93
N GLY A 243 -9.25 25.63 8.72
CA GLY A 243 -8.28 24.97 7.82
C GLY A 243 -6.83 24.94 8.36
N THR A 244 -6.56 25.55 9.52
CA THR A 244 -5.22 25.64 10.09
C THR A 244 -4.69 24.28 10.57
N TYR A 245 -3.49 23.93 10.13
CA TYR A 245 -2.71 22.80 10.65
C TYR A 245 -2.43 22.97 12.16
N ARG A 246 -2.52 21.87 12.92
CA ARG A 246 -2.33 21.88 14.38
C ARG A 246 -1.08 21.14 14.80
N CYS A 247 -0.93 19.89 14.41
CA CYS A 247 0.19 19.06 14.82
C CYS A 247 0.27 17.76 14.00
N PRO A 248 1.43 17.08 14.01
CA PRO A 248 1.50 15.68 13.65
C PRO A 248 0.86 14.84 14.77
N SER A 249 0.37 13.66 14.41
CA SER A 249 -0.22 12.66 15.30
C SER A 249 0.16 11.25 14.83
N THR A 250 -0.13 10.25 15.65
CA THR A 250 -0.01 8.85 15.28
C THR A 250 -0.96 7.96 16.06
N GLN A 251 -1.50 6.94 15.40
CA GLN A 251 -2.22 5.86 16.06
C GLN A 251 -1.35 4.61 16.27
N GLN A 252 -0.48 4.28 15.30
CA GLN A 252 0.29 3.02 15.27
C GLN A 252 1.81 3.18 15.44
N GLY A 253 2.34 4.40 15.32
CA GLY A 253 3.75 4.71 15.53
C GLY A 253 4.10 4.93 16.99
N TYR A 254 5.40 5.00 17.29
CA TYR A 254 5.91 5.26 18.63
C TYR A 254 5.59 6.67 19.11
N SER A 255 5.79 7.66 18.25
CA SER A 255 5.62 9.08 18.55
C SER A 255 5.16 9.86 17.32
N PRO A 256 4.39 10.95 17.47
CA PRO A 256 4.13 11.88 16.37
C PRO A 256 5.38 12.49 15.74
N PHE A 257 6.51 12.47 16.46
CA PHE A 257 7.80 13.00 16.02
C PHE A 257 8.77 11.92 15.50
N SER A 258 8.36 10.65 15.54
CA SER A 258 9.11 9.55 14.90
C SER A 258 8.47 9.17 13.57
N THR A 259 9.03 8.17 12.88
CA THR A 259 8.45 7.66 11.63
C THR A 259 8.10 6.19 11.77
N TRP A 260 6.81 5.93 11.86
CA TRP A 260 6.25 4.60 11.69
C TRP A 260 6.49 4.12 10.26
N THR A 261 7.25 3.02 10.11
CA THR A 261 7.88 2.69 8.83
C THR A 261 6.90 2.20 7.78
N ARG A 262 5.76 1.64 8.20
CA ARG A 262 4.66 1.35 7.27
C ARG A 262 3.94 2.61 6.76
N GLY A 263 3.78 3.64 7.59
CA GLY A 263 3.26 4.93 7.15
C GLY A 263 4.16 5.57 6.08
N LEU A 264 5.48 5.50 6.29
CA LEU A 264 6.47 5.89 5.28
C LEU A 264 6.35 5.06 3.99
N ALA A 265 6.21 3.74 4.11
CA ALA A 265 6.04 2.87 2.95
C ALA A 265 4.77 3.20 2.15
N TRP A 266 3.66 3.56 2.81
CA TRP A 266 2.44 4.01 2.15
C TRP A 266 2.63 5.29 1.34
N ILE A 267 3.34 6.28 1.88
CA ILE A 267 3.72 7.49 1.15
C ILE A 267 4.54 7.12 -0.09
N ILE A 268 5.55 6.27 0.06
CA ILE A 268 6.45 5.88 -1.03
C ILE A 268 5.66 5.19 -2.17
N LEU A 269 4.85 4.18 -1.85
CA LEU A 269 4.09 3.45 -2.87
C LEU A 269 2.98 4.31 -3.47
N GLY A 270 2.16 4.99 -2.65
CA GLY A 270 1.03 5.76 -3.14
C GLY A 270 1.47 6.95 -4.00
N CYS A 271 2.51 7.70 -3.61
CA CYS A 271 3.03 8.77 -4.44
C CYS A 271 3.60 8.24 -5.76
N ALA A 272 4.31 7.10 -5.73
CA ALA A 272 4.85 6.49 -6.95
C ALA A 272 3.73 6.05 -7.90
N GLU A 273 2.67 5.42 -7.39
CA GLU A 273 1.50 5.02 -8.19
C GLU A 273 0.72 6.22 -8.74
N ILE A 274 0.55 7.29 -7.97
CA ILE A 274 -0.11 8.51 -8.44
C ILE A 274 0.69 9.16 -9.56
N LEU A 275 2.02 9.30 -9.41
CA LEU A 275 2.88 9.85 -10.47
C LEU A 275 2.88 8.96 -11.72
N GLU A 276 2.88 7.64 -11.54
CA GLU A 276 2.75 6.69 -12.64
C GLU A 276 1.43 6.87 -13.39
N PHE A 277 0.32 7.01 -12.66
CA PHE A 277 -0.99 7.29 -13.21
C PHE A 277 -1.06 8.64 -13.95
N LEU A 278 -0.58 9.72 -13.34
CA LEU A 278 -0.57 11.05 -13.98
C LEU A 278 0.29 11.04 -15.25
N ASN A 279 1.39 10.30 -15.29
CA ASN A 279 2.21 10.14 -16.50
C ASN A 279 1.50 9.38 -17.64
N MET A 280 0.42 8.64 -17.36
CA MET A 280 -0.39 7.96 -18.37
C MET A 280 -1.41 8.88 -19.04
N LEU A 281 -1.81 9.96 -18.36
CA LEU A 281 -2.85 10.84 -18.84
C LEU A 281 -2.33 11.78 -19.94
N PRO A 282 -3.22 12.25 -20.85
CA PRO A 282 -2.85 13.25 -21.84
C PRO A 282 -2.25 14.50 -21.20
N LYS A 283 -1.22 15.09 -21.81
CA LYS A 283 -0.55 16.30 -21.30
C LYS A 283 -1.50 17.48 -21.07
N GLY A 284 -2.58 17.59 -21.86
CA GLY A 284 -3.61 18.62 -21.67
C GLY A 284 -4.34 18.49 -20.33
N VAL A 285 -4.63 17.26 -19.91
CA VAL A 285 -5.30 16.94 -18.64
C VAL A 285 -4.39 17.20 -17.43
N THR A 286 -3.09 16.93 -17.55
CA THR A 286 -2.14 17.06 -16.43
C THR A 286 -1.50 18.43 -16.31
N ARG A 287 -1.56 19.28 -17.34
CA ARG A 287 -0.98 20.63 -17.35
C ARG A 287 -1.43 21.52 -16.17
N PRO A 288 -2.72 21.52 -15.74
CA PRO A 288 -3.15 22.28 -14.56
C PRO A 288 -2.47 21.83 -13.26
N TYR A 289 -2.03 20.57 -13.21
CA TYR A 289 -1.49 19.93 -12.01
C TYR A 289 0.04 19.89 -11.94
N ARG A 290 0.75 20.55 -12.87
CA ARG A 290 2.23 20.47 -12.99
C ARG A 290 2.98 20.78 -11.69
N GLU A 291 2.49 21.74 -10.90
CA GLU A 291 3.10 22.15 -9.64
C GLU A 291 2.90 21.09 -8.56
N ALA A 292 1.67 20.58 -8.43
CA ALA A 292 1.37 19.47 -7.55
C ALA A 292 2.18 18.21 -7.92
N VAL A 293 2.34 17.91 -9.21
CA VAL A 293 3.18 16.79 -9.69
C VAL A 293 4.64 16.96 -9.26
N ALA A 294 5.18 18.18 -9.35
CA ALA A 294 6.55 18.46 -8.91
C ALA A 294 6.70 18.30 -7.38
N GLU A 295 5.74 18.80 -6.60
CA GLU A 295 5.73 18.67 -5.14
C GLU A 295 5.61 17.20 -4.70
N ILE A 296 4.71 16.43 -5.30
CA ILE A 296 4.53 14.99 -5.02
C ILE A 296 5.82 14.23 -5.34
N LYS A 297 6.45 14.55 -6.48
CA LYS A 297 7.72 13.94 -6.87
C LYS A 297 8.84 14.25 -5.88
N GLN A 298 8.95 15.50 -5.41
CA GLN A 298 9.97 15.88 -4.44
C GLN A 298 9.76 15.17 -3.10
N ALA A 299 8.52 15.15 -2.59
CA ALA A 299 8.18 14.45 -1.36
C ALA A 299 8.47 12.94 -1.44
N LEU A 300 8.20 12.31 -2.59
CA LEU A 300 8.56 10.90 -2.83
C LEU A 300 10.08 10.67 -2.83
N LEU A 301 10.87 11.56 -3.44
CA LEU A 301 12.33 11.47 -3.43
C LEU A 301 12.88 11.57 -2.00
N ASP A 302 12.37 12.52 -1.22
CA ASP A 302 12.78 12.71 0.18
C ASP A 302 12.41 11.49 1.04
N ALA A 303 11.17 11.00 0.93
CA ALA A 303 10.71 9.82 1.65
C ALA A 303 11.51 8.56 1.27
N ALA A 304 11.81 8.38 -0.02
CA ALA A 304 12.59 7.25 -0.51
C ALA A 304 14.05 7.30 -0.05
N ASP A 305 14.68 8.48 -0.05
CA ASP A 305 16.01 8.69 0.52
C ASP A 305 16.01 8.35 2.01
N TYR A 306 15.07 8.91 2.77
CA TYR A 306 14.94 8.65 4.20
C TYR A 306 14.74 7.16 4.49
N TYR A 307 13.90 6.45 3.73
CA TYR A 307 13.73 5.00 3.88
C TYR A 307 15.06 4.26 3.68
N ILE A 308 15.79 4.56 2.60
CA ILE A 308 17.09 3.92 2.32
C ILE A 308 18.08 4.18 3.45
N GLU A 309 18.15 5.42 3.93
CA GLU A 309 19.10 5.88 4.95
C GLU A 309 18.79 5.29 6.34
N SER A 310 17.51 5.22 6.72
CA SER A 310 17.02 4.77 8.02
C SER A 310 16.71 3.28 8.12
N THR A 311 17.03 2.48 7.09
CA THR A 311 16.76 1.04 7.07
C THR A 311 18.06 0.20 7.14
N PRO A 312 18.05 -0.96 7.83
CA PRO A 312 19.12 -1.96 7.78
C PRO A 312 19.52 -2.39 6.37
N LYS A 313 20.68 -3.04 6.22
CA LYS A 313 21.28 -3.40 4.92
C LYS A 313 20.40 -4.30 4.05
N CYS A 314 19.61 -5.18 4.65
CA CYS A 314 18.67 -6.07 3.98
C CYS A 314 17.47 -5.33 3.37
N GLY A 315 17.22 -4.09 3.79
CA GLY A 315 16.07 -3.30 3.37
C GLY A 315 14.77 -3.56 4.14
N VAL A 316 14.82 -4.38 5.20
CA VAL A 316 13.69 -4.59 6.11
C VAL A 316 13.82 -3.66 7.33
N PRO A 317 12.87 -2.73 7.56
CA PRO A 317 12.99 -1.72 8.59
C PRO A 317 12.51 -2.25 9.94
N TYR A 318 12.98 -1.62 11.02
CA TYR A 318 12.30 -1.71 12.31
C TYR A 318 10.92 -1.03 12.22
N TRP A 319 9.97 -1.42 13.06
CA TRP A 319 8.58 -0.96 12.98
C TRP A 319 8.43 0.58 13.07
N ASP A 320 9.35 1.27 13.75
CA ASP A 320 9.39 2.73 13.87
C ASP A 320 10.84 3.23 14.04
N THR A 321 11.22 4.29 13.34
CA THR A 321 12.61 4.82 13.35
C THR A 321 13.00 5.52 14.66
N GLY A 322 12.03 5.86 15.51
CA GLY A 322 12.25 6.45 16.84
C GLY A 322 11.98 5.48 17.98
N ALA A 323 11.78 4.19 17.72
CA ALA A 323 11.45 3.22 18.75
C ALA A 323 12.55 3.16 19.84
N PRO A 324 12.19 3.18 21.12
CA PRO A 324 13.12 3.45 22.21
C PRO A 324 14.18 2.36 22.40
N GLY A 325 13.88 1.11 22.05
CA GLY A 325 14.80 -0.01 22.12
C GLY A 325 15.85 -0.01 21.00
N LEU A 326 15.71 0.80 19.94
CA LEU A 326 16.72 0.91 18.88
C LEU A 326 18.07 1.36 19.41
N LYS A 327 18.09 2.20 20.46
CA LYS A 327 19.34 2.66 21.10
C LYS A 327 20.13 1.52 21.75
N GLU A 328 19.47 0.41 22.07
CA GLU A 328 20.08 -0.78 22.65
C GLU A 328 20.63 -1.73 21.58
N LEU A 329 20.29 -1.49 20.30
CA LEU A 329 20.78 -2.25 19.16
C LEU A 329 21.97 -1.53 18.52
N ASN A 330 23.19 -1.90 18.92
CA ASN A 330 24.41 -1.27 18.42
C ASN A 330 24.56 -1.38 16.89
N ASN A 331 24.71 -0.24 16.23
CA ASN A 331 24.86 -0.09 14.78
C ASN A 331 23.80 -0.84 13.96
N TRP A 332 22.55 -0.86 14.44
CA TRP A 332 21.44 -1.59 13.82
C TRP A 332 21.24 -1.24 12.33
N SER A 333 21.47 0.02 11.94
CA SER A 333 21.30 0.48 10.57
C SER A 333 22.44 0.03 9.64
N GLU A 334 23.59 -0.37 10.17
CA GLU A 334 24.77 -0.79 9.38
C GLU A 334 24.86 -2.32 9.21
N ARG A 335 23.89 -3.06 9.73
CA ARG A 335 23.85 -4.52 9.75
C ARG A 335 22.59 -5.02 9.03
N GLU A 336 22.49 -6.34 8.88
CA GLU A 336 21.22 -6.96 8.52
C GLU A 336 20.23 -6.80 9.68
N ALA A 337 18.95 -6.63 9.38
CA ALA A 337 17.93 -6.59 10.42
C ALA A 337 17.84 -7.96 11.10
N ASP A 338 17.77 -7.96 12.43
CA ASP A 338 17.59 -9.18 13.22
C ASP A 338 16.14 -9.27 13.70
N PRO A 339 15.27 -10.06 13.06
CA PRO A 339 13.89 -10.19 13.51
C PRO A 339 13.74 -10.92 14.86
N PHE A 340 14.79 -11.55 15.38
CA PHE A 340 14.78 -12.37 16.60
C PHE A 340 15.44 -11.68 17.82
N ASN A 341 15.79 -10.40 17.69
CA ASN A 341 16.35 -9.62 18.79
C ASN A 341 15.35 -9.48 19.97
N ASP A 342 15.78 -8.92 21.11
CA ASP A 342 14.96 -8.77 22.30
C ASP A 342 14.52 -7.31 22.60
N LYS A 343 14.74 -6.39 21.65
CA LYS A 343 14.57 -4.94 21.82
C LYS A 343 13.42 -4.35 21.03
N GLU A 344 13.42 -4.49 19.70
CA GLU A 344 12.42 -3.89 18.82
C GLU A 344 12.09 -4.79 17.63
N PRO A 345 10.80 -4.93 17.26
CA PRO A 345 10.42 -5.76 16.13
C PRO A 345 10.71 -5.08 14.79
N VAL A 346 10.96 -5.91 13.78
CA VAL A 346 10.97 -5.46 12.38
C VAL A 346 9.56 -5.44 11.81
N ASP A 347 9.37 -4.77 10.67
CA ASP A 347 8.12 -4.82 9.92
C ASP A 347 8.37 -5.13 8.43
N SER A 348 8.31 -6.41 8.09
CA SER A 348 8.46 -6.88 6.71
C SER A 348 7.34 -6.39 5.78
N SER A 349 6.15 -6.08 6.31
CA SER A 349 5.06 -5.55 5.50
C SER A 349 5.40 -4.16 4.94
N ALA A 350 6.01 -3.28 5.75
CA ALA A 350 6.55 -2.00 5.28
C ALA A 350 7.59 -2.19 4.17
N ALA A 351 8.44 -3.21 4.30
CA ALA A 351 9.45 -3.52 3.28
C ALA A 351 8.83 -3.94 1.95
N ALA A 352 7.83 -4.82 1.96
CA ALA A 352 7.14 -5.27 0.74
C ALA A 352 6.48 -4.10 0.00
N ILE A 353 5.84 -3.18 0.75
CA ILE A 353 5.20 -1.98 0.21
C ILE A 353 6.25 -1.02 -0.37
N ALA A 354 7.31 -0.72 0.40
CA ALA A 354 8.36 0.21 -0.01
C ALA A 354 9.10 -0.28 -1.26
N ALA A 355 9.39 -1.59 -1.36
CA ALA A 355 10.06 -2.17 -2.52
C ALA A 355 9.33 -1.89 -3.84
N GLN A 356 8.00 -1.98 -3.83
CA GLN A 356 7.18 -1.64 -4.99
C GLN A 356 7.31 -0.16 -5.36
N GLY A 357 7.17 0.74 -4.38
CA GLY A 357 7.23 2.17 -4.64
C GLY A 357 8.62 2.64 -5.08
N LEU A 358 9.69 2.08 -4.50
CA LEU A 358 11.08 2.37 -4.87
C LEU A 358 11.39 1.97 -6.32
N MET A 359 10.93 0.79 -6.77
CA MET A 359 11.15 0.39 -8.16
C MET A 359 10.31 1.21 -9.15
N ARG A 360 9.06 1.56 -8.79
CA ARG A 360 8.23 2.48 -9.60
C ARG A 360 8.86 3.87 -9.70
N LEU A 361 9.35 4.42 -8.59
CA LEU A 361 10.12 5.68 -8.57
C LEU A 361 11.33 5.59 -9.48
N GLY A 362 12.11 4.51 -9.37
CA GLY A 362 13.27 4.25 -10.21
C GLY A 362 12.95 4.32 -11.71
N LYS A 363 11.83 3.72 -12.11
CA LYS A 363 11.30 3.79 -13.48
C LYS A 363 10.87 5.21 -13.88
N ILE A 364 10.15 5.91 -13.01
CA ILE A 364 9.62 7.26 -13.28
C ILE A 364 10.75 8.27 -13.54
N ILE A 365 11.86 8.18 -12.82
CA ILE A 365 12.98 9.12 -12.96
C ILE A 365 14.13 8.61 -13.84
N GLY A 366 13.98 7.40 -14.39
CA GLY A 366 14.89 6.81 -15.37
C GLY A 366 16.30 6.61 -14.83
N LYS A 367 17.32 7.08 -15.58
CA LYS A 367 18.75 6.88 -15.27
C LYS A 367 19.17 7.36 -13.88
N HIS A 368 18.49 8.36 -13.32
CA HIS A 368 18.79 8.88 -11.98
C HIS A 368 18.16 8.03 -10.85
N GLY A 369 17.37 7.02 -11.21
CA GLY A 369 16.61 6.18 -10.29
C GLY A 369 17.18 4.79 -10.08
N GLU A 370 18.40 4.54 -10.54
CA GLU A 370 19.06 3.25 -10.38
C GLU A 370 19.17 2.86 -8.89
N LYS A 371 19.57 3.79 -8.01
CA LYS A 371 19.67 3.55 -6.57
C LYS A 371 18.36 3.03 -5.96
N TYR A 372 17.22 3.58 -6.35
CA TYR A 372 15.90 3.16 -5.86
C TYR A 372 15.50 1.80 -6.44
N THR A 373 15.82 1.55 -7.71
CA THR A 373 15.59 0.24 -8.33
C THR A 373 16.41 -0.86 -7.65
N ILE A 374 17.68 -0.58 -7.34
CA ILE A 374 18.56 -1.52 -6.63
C ILE A 374 18.02 -1.76 -5.22
N ALA A 375 17.65 -0.71 -4.48
CA ALA A 375 17.08 -0.84 -3.14
C ALA A 375 15.81 -1.71 -3.14
N GLY A 376 14.85 -1.46 -4.04
CA GLY A 376 13.63 -2.25 -4.15
C GLY A 376 13.89 -3.72 -4.51
N ARG A 377 14.86 -3.99 -5.39
CA ARG A 377 15.28 -5.37 -5.71
C ARG A 377 16.00 -6.06 -4.57
N LYS A 378 16.82 -5.35 -3.80
CA LYS A 378 17.49 -5.87 -2.60
C LYS A 378 16.46 -6.30 -1.56
N ILE A 379 15.46 -5.47 -1.31
CA ILE A 379 14.35 -5.80 -0.42
C ILE A 379 13.62 -7.04 -0.93
N ALA A 380 13.24 -7.07 -2.21
CA ALA A 380 12.53 -8.22 -2.76
C ALA A 380 13.32 -9.53 -2.62
N LEU A 381 14.64 -9.51 -2.83
CA LEU A 381 15.48 -10.69 -2.61
C LEU A 381 15.45 -11.15 -1.16
N THR A 382 15.56 -10.21 -0.21
CA THR A 382 15.47 -10.51 1.22
C THR A 382 14.13 -11.15 1.59
N LEU A 383 13.02 -10.61 1.08
CA LEU A 383 11.68 -11.07 1.45
C LEU A 383 11.27 -12.41 0.81
N LEU A 384 11.91 -12.80 -0.29
CA LEU A 384 11.66 -14.05 -1.00
C LEU A 384 12.49 -15.23 -0.45
N ASP A 385 13.12 -15.06 0.71
CA ASP A 385 13.93 -16.07 1.38
C ASP A 385 13.65 -16.10 2.89
N GLU A 386 14.13 -17.15 3.56
CA GLU A 386 14.11 -17.22 5.02
C GLU A 386 15.02 -16.13 5.63
N PRO A 387 14.67 -15.58 6.81
CA PRO A 387 13.54 -15.96 7.67
C PRO A 387 12.21 -15.27 7.33
N TYR A 388 12.14 -14.46 6.27
CA TYR A 388 10.94 -13.65 5.97
C TYR A 388 9.86 -14.41 5.20
N LEU A 389 10.23 -15.27 4.26
CA LEU A 389 9.28 -16.14 3.58
C LEU A 389 8.93 -17.33 4.47
N SER A 390 7.64 -17.48 4.80
CA SER A 390 7.16 -18.61 5.62
C SER A 390 7.17 -19.90 4.82
N LEU A 391 8.08 -20.81 5.16
CA LEU A 391 8.12 -22.16 4.58
C LEU A 391 7.35 -23.20 5.38
N ASP A 392 6.91 -22.85 6.59
CA ASP A 392 6.18 -23.76 7.46
C ASP A 392 4.76 -23.97 6.90
N PRO A 393 4.38 -25.20 6.52
CA PRO A 393 3.03 -25.50 6.03
C PRO A 393 1.96 -25.36 7.13
N ALA A 394 2.33 -25.38 8.41
CA ALA A 394 1.41 -25.16 9.52
C ALA A 394 1.11 -23.68 9.78
N HIS A 395 1.90 -22.77 9.21
CA HIS A 395 1.70 -21.33 9.30
C HIS A 395 0.89 -20.82 8.11
N GLU A 396 -0.21 -20.10 8.35
CA GLU A 396 -1.11 -19.60 7.30
C GLU A 396 -0.55 -18.37 6.57
N GLY A 397 0.19 -17.52 7.27
CA GLY A 397 0.83 -16.35 6.67
C GLY A 397 2.01 -16.71 5.76
N LEU A 398 2.19 -15.91 4.69
CA LEU A 398 3.25 -16.03 3.70
C LEU A 398 4.47 -15.18 4.05
N LEU A 399 4.26 -13.93 4.48
CA LEU A 399 5.31 -12.98 4.84
C LEU A 399 5.42 -12.83 6.35
N LEU A 400 6.47 -13.36 6.96
CA LEU A 400 6.72 -13.34 8.40
C LEU A 400 7.36 -12.03 8.87
N HIS A 401 7.36 -11.82 10.18
CA HIS A 401 7.97 -10.67 10.87
C HIS A 401 7.31 -9.34 10.49
N SER A 402 5.98 -9.37 10.37
CA SER A 402 5.16 -8.18 10.22
C SER A 402 4.56 -7.76 11.56
N VAL A 403 4.36 -6.45 11.73
CA VAL A 403 3.80 -5.87 12.96
C VAL A 403 2.53 -5.10 12.64
N TYR A 404 1.40 -5.44 13.24
CA TYR A 404 0.16 -4.70 13.10
C TYR A 404 0.12 -3.45 13.98
N HIS A 405 0.15 -3.58 15.31
CA HIS A 405 -0.09 -2.44 16.21
C HIS A 405 0.66 -2.57 17.53
N TRP A 406 1.98 -2.37 17.44
CA TRP A 406 2.88 -2.57 18.57
C TRP A 406 2.57 -1.70 19.79
N PRO A 407 2.25 -0.39 19.67
CA PRO A 407 1.91 0.43 20.84
C PRO A 407 0.71 -0.07 21.64
N ARG A 408 -0.27 -0.69 20.98
CA ARG A 408 -1.47 -1.26 21.63
C ARG A 408 -1.28 -2.71 22.08
N ARG A 409 -0.11 -3.32 21.82
CA ARG A 409 0.20 -4.72 22.14
C ARG A 409 -0.81 -5.72 21.56
N TRP A 410 -1.23 -5.49 20.31
CA TRP A 410 -2.16 -6.42 19.63
C TRP A 410 -1.46 -7.60 18.98
N ASP A 411 -0.19 -7.40 18.61
CA ASP A 411 0.66 -8.41 18.01
C ASP A 411 0.90 -9.58 18.98
N TYR A 412 0.95 -10.79 18.43
CA TYR A 412 1.26 -11.96 19.25
C TYR A 412 2.76 -11.97 19.60
N VAL A 413 3.04 -12.13 20.89
CA VAL A 413 4.39 -12.31 21.43
C VAL A 413 4.50 -13.75 21.91
N LEU A 414 5.47 -14.48 21.39
CA LEU A 414 5.76 -15.86 21.81
C LEU A 414 6.09 -15.89 23.31
N GLU A 415 5.73 -16.97 23.99
CA GLU A 415 6.08 -17.16 25.39
C GLU A 415 7.61 -17.08 25.58
N GLY A 416 8.05 -16.25 26.54
CA GLY A 416 9.47 -15.97 26.80
C GLY A 416 10.11 -14.90 25.91
N ALA A 417 9.46 -14.48 24.82
CA ALA A 417 9.92 -13.37 23.99
C ALA A 417 9.53 -12.01 24.59
N LYS A 418 10.28 -10.95 24.21
CA LYS A 418 10.00 -9.56 24.61
C LYS A 418 9.31 -8.73 23.53
N ILE A 419 9.40 -9.17 22.28
CA ILE A 419 8.88 -8.49 21.09
C ILE A 419 8.18 -9.51 20.19
N PRO A 420 7.25 -9.08 19.31
CA PRO A 420 6.62 -9.96 18.33
C PRO A 420 7.59 -10.28 17.20
N TYR A 421 7.60 -11.54 16.77
CA TYR A 421 8.27 -12.01 15.57
C TYR A 421 7.59 -13.30 15.10
N GLY A 422 7.82 -13.69 13.84
CA GLY A 422 7.31 -14.94 13.29
C GLY A 422 5.82 -14.93 12.96
N GLU A 423 5.17 -13.77 12.97
CA GLU A 423 3.76 -13.61 12.58
C GLU A 423 3.63 -12.73 11.32
N SER A 424 2.49 -12.87 10.65
CA SER A 424 2.13 -12.21 9.39
C SER A 424 0.95 -11.28 9.55
N VAL A 425 0.80 -10.39 8.58
CA VAL A 425 -0.36 -9.51 8.42
C VAL A 425 -0.89 -9.63 6.99
N MET A 426 -2.21 -9.56 6.81
CA MET A 426 -2.85 -9.89 5.52
C MET A 426 -2.41 -8.95 4.38
N TRP A 427 -2.17 -7.67 4.67
CA TRP A 427 -1.64 -6.73 3.68
C TRP A 427 -0.18 -7.01 3.33
N GLY A 428 0.64 -7.51 4.26
CA GLY A 428 2.04 -7.88 4.00
C GLY A 428 2.11 -9.03 3.00
N ASP A 429 1.29 -10.04 3.24
CA ASP A 429 1.03 -11.17 2.35
C ASP A 429 0.60 -10.74 0.95
N TYR A 430 -0.39 -9.84 0.84
CA TYR A 430 -0.84 -9.29 -0.43
C TYR A 430 0.27 -8.50 -1.14
N HIS A 431 1.01 -7.65 -0.43
CA HIS A 431 2.05 -6.84 -1.05
C HIS A 431 3.31 -7.63 -1.42
N LEU A 432 3.60 -8.77 -0.78
CA LEU A 432 4.61 -9.70 -1.27
C LEU A 432 4.20 -10.31 -2.61
N ARG A 433 2.93 -10.74 -2.73
CA ARG A 433 2.35 -11.25 -4.00
C ARG A 433 2.36 -10.18 -5.09
N GLU A 434 1.92 -8.96 -4.77
CA GLU A 434 1.90 -7.83 -5.71
C GLU A 434 3.33 -7.47 -6.17
N LEU A 435 4.30 -7.47 -5.25
CA LEU A 435 5.71 -7.25 -5.55
C LEU A 435 6.29 -8.34 -6.48
N ALA A 436 5.98 -9.62 -6.21
CA ALA A 436 6.44 -10.72 -7.04
C ALA A 436 5.81 -10.68 -8.44
N LEU A 437 4.50 -10.39 -8.55
CA LEU A 437 3.84 -10.20 -9.83
C LEU A 437 4.44 -9.03 -10.60
N TYR A 438 4.71 -7.91 -9.92
CA TYR A 438 5.37 -6.76 -10.51
C TYR A 438 6.74 -7.14 -11.10
N LEU A 439 7.58 -7.86 -10.34
CA LEU A 439 8.89 -8.33 -10.80
C LEU A 439 8.78 -9.27 -12.01
N LEU A 440 7.81 -10.21 -12.02
CA LEU A 440 7.54 -11.06 -13.17
C LEU A 440 7.18 -10.24 -14.42
N ARG A 441 6.40 -9.17 -14.23
CA ARG A 441 5.92 -8.28 -15.29
C ARG A 441 6.92 -7.19 -15.69
N LEU A 442 8.09 -7.10 -15.04
CA LEU A 442 9.22 -6.30 -15.52
C LEU A 442 9.99 -6.97 -16.69
N SER A 443 9.73 -8.25 -16.97
CA SER A 443 10.28 -8.93 -18.14
C SER A 443 9.78 -8.26 -19.44
N PRO A 444 10.64 -8.01 -20.45
CA PRO A 444 10.24 -7.37 -21.71
C PRO A 444 9.12 -8.08 -22.48
N LYS A 445 8.84 -9.35 -22.15
CA LYS A 445 7.83 -10.19 -22.78
C LYS A 445 6.42 -10.01 -22.20
N ARG A 446 6.27 -9.28 -21.09
CA ARG A 446 4.99 -9.08 -20.40
C ARG A 446 4.63 -7.59 -20.39
N SER A 447 3.33 -7.30 -20.44
CA SER A 447 2.84 -5.93 -20.21
C SER A 447 3.25 -5.48 -18.82
N TYR A 448 3.68 -4.23 -18.66
CA TYR A 448 4.10 -3.69 -17.37
C TYR A 448 2.91 -3.54 -16.41
N TYR A 449 3.05 -4.03 -15.17
CA TYR A 449 1.96 -4.05 -14.17
C TYR A 449 1.66 -2.67 -13.57
N ARG A 450 0.41 -2.21 -13.74
CA ARG A 450 -0.16 -1.02 -13.10
C ARG A 450 -1.56 -1.33 -12.60
N PHE A 451 -2.02 -0.59 -11.60
CA PHE A 451 -3.39 -0.71 -11.11
C PHE A 451 -4.44 -0.28 -12.15
N ALA A 452 -4.04 0.50 -13.17
CA ALA A 452 -4.92 1.05 -14.20
C ALA A 452 -4.62 0.52 -15.61
N ASN A 453 -4.35 -0.79 -15.76
CA ASN A 453 -4.17 -1.41 -17.07
C ASN A 453 -5.51 -1.88 -17.67
N PHE A 454 -6.43 -0.96 -17.97
CA PHE A 454 -7.71 -1.28 -18.59
C PHE A 454 -8.06 -0.22 -19.64
N HIS A 455 -9.02 -0.47 -20.53
CA HIS A 455 -9.47 0.52 -21.51
C HIS A 455 -10.40 1.54 -20.84
N TRP A 456 -10.05 2.83 -20.96
CA TRP A 456 -10.79 3.93 -20.35
C TRP A 456 -11.37 4.89 -21.38
N LYS A 457 -12.48 5.53 -21.02
CA LYS A 457 -13.16 6.55 -21.84
C LYS A 457 -12.87 7.92 -21.25
N VAL A 458 -11.70 8.47 -21.53
CA VAL A 458 -11.44 9.89 -21.22
C VAL A 458 -11.63 10.68 -22.50
N SER A 459 -12.84 11.19 -22.72
CA SER A 459 -13.06 12.27 -23.69
C SER A 459 -12.46 13.54 -23.09
N VAL A 460 -11.43 14.07 -23.73
CA VAL A 460 -10.91 15.41 -23.42
C VAL A 460 -11.99 16.39 -23.88
N ALA A 461 -12.78 16.92 -22.93
CA ALA A 461 -13.67 18.05 -23.18
C ALA A 461 -12.87 19.35 -23.14
#